data_AF-A0A838B0U1-F1
#
_entry.id   AF-A0A838B0U1-F1
#
_cell.length_a   1.000
_cell.length_b   1.000
_cell.length_c   1.000
_cell.angle_alpha   90.00
_cell.angle_beta   90.00
_cell.angle_gamma   90.00
#
_symmetry.space_group_name_H-M   'P 1'
#
loop_
_entity.id
_entity.type
_entity.pdbx_description
1 polymer ?
#
loop_
_entity_poly.entity_id
_entity_poly.type
_entity_poly.pdbx_seq_one_letter_code
_entity_poly.pdbx_strand_id
1 'polypeptide(L)'
;MIDLPCYSPREAAAISLLATRLPAVFSLAGVDVAAVMAGSKLPDLPVEYRRVMIRLHGHNIRTAIDSMLLPPIAVRHWPDITTLPMDDALREILFDVVLRDVGIQMERWCGQRPIWSSSQIAGTFPHAIRLVRPDRPDKLLGLVEFDAGGLELIAGCCGALPVMCAVTDDLAISLDLIVARVSLSLAELQALTQGDVILLEVSPIACEGAMSVLLWFSGSSRFRASIMDGRLTVLSAVDRIMDRPDSLPPETLDGIDLPVDVDVGRLTMSLKQLRELAVGQVLDLGFDATTNITLRVNRQTVAAGELVRIADRTGVRILDVRLERAE
;
A
#
# COMPACT_ATOMS: atom_id res chain seq x y z
N MET A 1 -13.95 20.73 -13.41
CA MET A 1 -14.17 20.52 -11.96
C MET A 1 -14.03 19.03 -11.73
N ILE A 2 -13.02 18.60 -10.98
CA ILE A 2 -12.85 17.18 -10.67
C ILE A 2 -13.77 16.90 -9.49
N ASP A 3 -14.81 16.11 -9.72
CA ASP A 3 -15.75 15.68 -8.69
C ASP A 3 -15.09 14.55 -7.89
N LEU A 4 -14.51 14.89 -6.74
CA LEU A 4 -13.87 13.92 -5.84
C LEU A 4 -14.88 13.49 -4.77
N PRO A 5 -14.93 12.19 -4.42
CA PRO A 5 -15.78 11.75 -3.32
C PRO A 5 -15.31 12.36 -2.00
N CYS A 6 -16.23 13.00 -1.27
CA CYS A 6 -15.98 13.56 0.05
C CYS A 6 -16.39 12.56 1.12
N TYR A 7 -15.43 12.08 1.93
CA TYR A 7 -15.68 11.24 3.09
C TYR A 7 -15.32 12.00 4.38
N SER A 8 -16.11 11.81 5.43
CA SER A 8 -15.75 12.24 6.78
C SER A 8 -14.59 11.40 7.34
N PRO A 9 -13.86 11.88 8.37
CA PRO A 9 -12.79 11.11 9.00
C PRO A 9 -13.23 9.74 9.53
N ARG A 10 -14.48 9.63 10.00
CA ARG A 10 -15.04 8.36 10.51
C ARG A 10 -15.34 7.38 9.40
N GLU A 11 -15.97 7.83 8.32
CA GLU A 11 -16.21 7.00 7.13
C GLU A 11 -14.89 6.51 6.52
N ALA A 12 -13.88 7.38 6.41
CA ALA A 12 -12.57 7.01 5.90
C ALA A 12 -11.88 5.93 6.76
N ALA A 13 -11.97 6.05 8.10
CA ALA A 13 -11.45 5.04 9.03
C ALA A 13 -12.20 3.70 8.89
N ALA A 14 -13.53 3.74 8.79
CA ALA A 14 -14.36 2.56 8.62
C ALA A 14 -14.09 1.83 7.28
N ILE A 15 -13.97 2.57 6.18
CA ILE A 15 -13.59 2.05 4.86
C ILE A 15 -12.20 1.40 4.92
N SER A 16 -11.22 2.07 5.54
CA SER A 16 -9.86 1.54 5.67
C SER A 16 -9.83 0.24 6.48
N LEU A 17 -10.59 0.18 7.58
CA LEU A 17 -10.72 -1.04 8.37
C LEU A 17 -11.32 -2.16 7.52
N LEU A 18 -12.45 -1.95 6.84
CA LEU A 18 -13.07 -2.96 5.99
C LEU A 18 -12.16 -3.42 4.85
N ALA A 19 -11.43 -2.51 4.22
CA ALA A 19 -10.48 -2.84 3.15
C ALA A 19 -9.38 -3.79 3.61
N THR A 20 -9.00 -3.74 4.90
CA THR A 20 -8.01 -4.66 5.48
C THR A 20 -8.60 -5.97 6.00
N ARG A 21 -9.92 -6.16 5.91
CA ARG A 21 -10.64 -7.33 6.46
C ARG A 21 -11.39 -8.12 5.40
N LEU A 22 -11.78 -7.49 4.30
CA LEU A 22 -12.48 -8.14 3.18
C LEU A 22 -11.48 -8.56 2.07
N PRO A 23 -11.74 -9.65 1.31
CA PRO A 23 -12.93 -10.50 1.34
C PRO A 23 -13.09 -11.33 2.62
N ALA A 24 -14.30 -11.35 3.19
CA ALA A 24 -14.65 -12.27 4.27
C ALA A 24 -15.52 -13.40 3.72
N VAL A 25 -15.08 -14.66 3.89
CA VAL A 25 -15.77 -15.85 3.38
C VAL A 25 -16.57 -16.52 4.49
N PHE A 26 -17.80 -16.92 4.19
CA PHE A 26 -18.72 -17.56 5.12
C PHE A 26 -19.77 -18.39 4.37
N SER A 27 -20.47 -19.28 5.07
CA SER A 27 -21.57 -20.06 4.51
C SER A 27 -22.91 -19.42 4.85
N LEU A 28 -23.79 -19.31 3.86
CA LEU A 28 -25.15 -18.80 4.01
C LEU A 28 -26.13 -19.70 3.25
N ALA A 29 -27.15 -20.24 3.92
CA ALA A 29 -28.09 -21.21 3.34
C ALA A 29 -27.40 -22.40 2.62
N GLY A 30 -26.24 -22.83 3.12
CA GLY A 30 -25.45 -23.91 2.51
C GLY A 30 -24.65 -23.50 1.25
N VAL A 31 -24.61 -22.21 0.91
CA VAL A 31 -23.83 -21.65 -0.20
C VAL A 31 -22.63 -20.90 0.37
N ASP A 32 -21.44 -21.11 -0.19
CA ASP A 32 -20.27 -20.31 0.15
C ASP A 32 -20.37 -18.91 -0.48
N VAL A 33 -20.20 -17.90 0.36
CA VAL A 33 -20.34 -16.49 0.02
C VAL A 33 -19.10 -15.73 0.49
N ALA A 34 -18.63 -14.80 -0.34
CA ALA A 34 -17.62 -13.81 0.03
C ALA A 34 -18.26 -12.42 0.08
N ALA A 35 -18.06 -11.71 1.19
CA ALA A 35 -18.36 -10.28 1.29
C ALA A 35 -17.16 -9.48 0.76
N VAL A 36 -17.38 -8.66 -0.26
CA VAL A 36 -16.36 -7.80 -0.88
C VAL A 36 -16.83 -6.35 -0.93
N MET A 37 -15.91 -5.40 -0.77
CA MET A 37 -16.23 -3.98 -0.92
C MET A 37 -16.82 -3.71 -2.32
N ALA A 38 -17.92 -2.97 -2.38
CA ALA A 38 -18.42 -2.48 -3.66
C ALA A 38 -17.47 -1.40 -4.21
N GLY A 39 -17.29 -1.40 -5.53
CA GLY A 39 -16.61 -0.30 -6.21
C GLY A 39 -17.48 0.96 -6.27
N SER A 40 -16.97 2.01 -6.91
CA SER A 40 -17.66 3.30 -7.05
C SER A 40 -18.96 3.22 -7.87
N LYS A 41 -19.08 2.24 -8.77
CA LYS A 41 -20.31 1.96 -9.52
C LYS A 41 -21.02 0.75 -8.92
N LEU A 42 -22.22 0.98 -8.39
CA LEU A 42 -23.10 -0.09 -7.94
C LEU A 42 -23.54 -0.94 -9.15
N PRO A 43 -23.57 -2.27 -9.03
CA PRO A 43 -24.05 -3.14 -10.09
C PRO A 43 -25.56 -2.97 -10.27
N ASP A 44 -26.03 -3.06 -11.51
CA ASP A 44 -27.46 -3.16 -11.78
C ASP A 44 -27.97 -4.49 -11.20
N LEU A 45 -28.95 -4.40 -10.31
CA LEU A 45 -29.52 -5.56 -9.64
C LEU A 45 -30.47 -6.31 -10.59
N PRO A 46 -30.27 -7.63 -10.83
CA PRO A 46 -31.21 -8.43 -11.60
C PRO A 46 -32.60 -8.46 -10.96
N VAL A 47 -33.64 -8.66 -11.79
CA VAL A 47 -35.05 -8.75 -11.36
C VAL A 47 -35.29 -9.91 -10.38
N GLU A 48 -34.41 -10.91 -10.39
CA GLU A 48 -34.49 -12.08 -9.51
C GLU A 48 -34.17 -11.75 -8.03
N TYR A 49 -33.58 -10.57 -7.76
CA TYR A 49 -33.18 -10.19 -6.42
C TYR A 49 -34.35 -9.71 -5.59
N ARG A 50 -34.41 -10.19 -4.33
CA ARG A 50 -35.44 -9.82 -3.37
C ARG A 50 -34.89 -8.75 -2.43
N ARG A 51 -35.59 -7.62 -2.33
CA ARG A 51 -35.14 -6.46 -1.53
C ARG A 51 -35.85 -6.40 -0.19
N VAL A 52 -35.08 -6.35 0.89
CA VAL A 52 -35.60 -6.19 2.25
C VAL A 52 -34.87 -5.05 2.94
N MET A 53 -35.59 -4.27 3.74
CA MET A 53 -34.97 -3.32 4.66
C MET A 53 -34.68 -4.01 5.98
N ILE A 54 -33.52 -3.72 6.54
CA ILE A 54 -33.08 -4.26 7.81
C ILE A 54 -32.76 -3.08 8.74
N ARG A 55 -33.15 -3.19 10.00
CA ARG A 55 -32.68 -2.30 11.06
C ARG A 55 -31.78 -3.06 12.01
N LEU A 56 -30.60 -2.53 12.25
CA LEU A 56 -29.58 -3.13 13.11
C LEU A 56 -28.90 -2.04 13.94
N HIS A 57 -28.93 -2.17 15.27
CA HIS A 57 -28.49 -1.12 16.22
C HIS A 57 -29.00 0.30 15.88
N GLY A 58 -30.22 0.41 15.33
CA GLY A 58 -30.82 1.70 14.96
C GLY A 58 -30.44 2.21 13.56
N HIS A 59 -29.54 1.55 12.84
CA HIS A 59 -29.16 1.90 11.47
C HIS A 59 -29.97 1.12 10.44
N ASN A 60 -30.29 1.76 9.31
CA ASN A 60 -31.03 1.13 8.23
C ASN A 60 -30.05 0.55 7.20
N ILE A 61 -30.29 -0.69 6.80
CA ILE A 61 -29.48 -1.43 5.84
C ILE A 61 -30.42 -1.96 4.76
N ARG A 62 -30.19 -1.55 3.52
CA ARG A 62 -30.94 -2.04 2.37
C ARG A 62 -30.23 -3.26 1.82
N THR A 63 -30.94 -4.39 1.79
CA THR A 63 -30.34 -5.64 1.32
C THR A 63 -31.10 -6.17 0.13
N ALA A 64 -30.39 -6.51 -0.94
CA ALA A 64 -30.89 -7.26 -2.07
C ALA A 64 -30.26 -8.66 -2.05
N ILE A 65 -31.07 -9.71 -2.13
CA ILE A 65 -30.63 -11.09 -1.98
C ILE A 65 -31.07 -11.89 -3.20
N ASP A 66 -30.17 -12.67 -3.78
CA ASP A 66 -30.49 -13.62 -4.84
C ASP A 66 -31.40 -14.74 -4.32
N SER A 67 -32.33 -15.19 -5.16
CA SER A 67 -33.28 -16.26 -4.82
C SER A 67 -32.61 -17.57 -4.37
N MET A 68 -31.36 -17.84 -4.78
CA MET A 68 -30.57 -19.00 -4.34
C MET A 68 -30.26 -19.00 -2.84
N LEU A 69 -30.24 -17.83 -2.20
CA LEU A 69 -30.00 -17.70 -0.76
C LEU A 69 -31.30 -17.68 0.05
N LEU A 70 -32.45 -17.90 -0.60
CA LEU A 70 -33.76 -17.90 0.02
C LEU A 70 -34.41 -19.28 -0.07
N PRO A 71 -35.20 -19.69 0.94
CA PRO A 71 -35.93 -20.94 0.86
C PRO A 71 -37.00 -20.88 -0.24
N PRO A 72 -37.35 -22.01 -0.91
CA PRO A 72 -38.29 -22.02 -2.04
C PRO A 72 -39.65 -21.38 -1.74
N ILE A 73 -40.13 -21.52 -0.50
CA ILE A 73 -41.40 -20.92 -0.05
C ILE A 73 -41.35 -19.39 -0.07
N ALA A 74 -40.22 -18.79 0.27
CA ALA A 74 -40.03 -17.36 0.22
C ALA A 74 -40.02 -16.85 -1.22
N VAL A 75 -39.33 -17.56 -2.11
CA VAL A 75 -39.26 -17.22 -3.53
C VAL A 75 -40.65 -17.23 -4.16
N ARG A 76 -41.47 -18.25 -3.84
CA ARG A 76 -42.83 -18.41 -4.36
C ARG A 76 -43.78 -17.30 -3.96
N HIS A 77 -43.65 -16.77 -2.75
CA HIS A 77 -44.55 -15.76 -2.19
C HIS A 77 -44.01 -14.33 -2.26
N TRP A 78 -42.92 -14.11 -3.00
CA TRP A 78 -42.33 -12.77 -3.18
C TRP A 78 -42.82 -12.14 -4.49
N PRO A 79 -43.34 -10.89 -4.51
CA PRO A 79 -43.32 -9.88 -3.44
C PRO A 79 -44.56 -9.87 -2.56
N ASP A 80 -45.54 -10.74 -2.77
CA ASP A 80 -46.82 -10.72 -2.05
C ASP A 80 -46.66 -10.66 -0.52
N ILE A 81 -45.66 -11.38 0.01
CA ILE A 81 -45.24 -11.40 1.42
C ILE A 81 -44.89 -9.99 1.96
N THR A 82 -44.38 -9.11 1.11
CA THR A 82 -44.01 -7.73 1.45
C THR A 82 -45.22 -6.80 1.50
N THR A 83 -46.33 -7.18 0.86
CA THR A 83 -47.58 -6.40 0.73
C THR A 83 -48.71 -6.89 1.62
N LEU A 84 -48.49 -7.95 2.42
CA LEU A 84 -49.51 -8.52 3.30
C LEU A 84 -49.99 -7.46 4.32
N PRO A 85 -51.32 -7.26 4.47
CA PRO A 85 -51.92 -6.30 5.42
C PRO A 85 -51.90 -6.81 6.87
N MET A 86 -50.83 -7.51 7.25
CA MET A 86 -50.58 -7.92 8.63
C MET A 86 -50.13 -6.71 9.44
N ASP A 87 -50.34 -6.76 10.76
CA ASP A 87 -49.63 -5.85 11.65
C ASP A 87 -48.11 -5.97 11.43
N ASP A 88 -47.36 -4.91 11.73
CA ASP A 88 -45.92 -4.89 11.46
C ASP A 88 -45.18 -6.01 12.21
N ALA A 89 -45.69 -6.41 13.39
CA ALA A 89 -45.11 -7.46 14.23
C ALA A 89 -45.21 -8.87 13.59
N LEU A 90 -46.34 -9.26 13.02
CA LEU A 90 -46.50 -10.57 12.38
C LEU A 90 -45.71 -10.65 11.07
N ARG A 91 -45.57 -9.52 10.37
CA ARG A 91 -44.73 -9.42 9.17
C ARG A 91 -43.24 -9.60 9.51
N GLU A 92 -42.78 -8.97 10.60
CA GLU A 92 -41.43 -9.16 11.13
C GLU A 92 -41.13 -10.63 11.45
N ILE A 93 -42.06 -11.32 12.13
CA ILE A 93 -41.94 -12.75 12.45
C ILE A 93 -41.83 -13.59 11.17
N LEU A 94 -42.64 -13.29 10.16
CA LEU A 94 -42.62 -14.03 8.90
C LEU A 94 -41.29 -13.86 8.14
N PHE A 95 -40.74 -12.64 8.09
CA PHE A 95 -39.40 -12.42 7.54
C PHE A 95 -38.32 -13.12 8.36
N ASP A 96 -38.43 -13.14 9.68
CA ASP A 96 -37.47 -13.83 10.54
C ASP A 96 -37.47 -15.35 10.34
N VAL A 97 -38.62 -15.94 9.99
CA VAL A 97 -38.71 -17.34 9.58
C VAL A 97 -38.09 -17.56 8.20
N VAL A 98 -38.40 -16.69 7.23
CA VAL A 98 -37.96 -16.82 5.84
C VAL A 98 -36.46 -16.54 5.66
N LEU A 99 -35.94 -15.55 6.38
CA LEU A 99 -34.55 -15.08 6.34
C LEU A 99 -33.74 -15.60 7.51
N ARG A 100 -34.17 -16.72 8.13
CA ARG A 100 -33.55 -17.27 9.33
C ARG A 100 -32.03 -17.40 9.21
N ASP A 101 -31.54 -18.00 8.12
CA ASP A 101 -30.10 -18.23 7.93
C ASP A 101 -29.32 -16.91 7.84
N VAL A 102 -29.91 -15.90 7.18
CA VAL A 102 -29.36 -14.54 7.10
C VAL A 102 -29.36 -13.89 8.48
N GLY A 103 -30.48 -14.01 9.23
CA GLY A 103 -30.62 -13.49 10.57
C GLY A 103 -29.59 -14.07 11.55
N ILE A 104 -29.40 -15.39 11.54
CA ILE A 104 -28.40 -16.09 12.35
C ILE A 104 -26.99 -15.59 12.03
N GLN A 105 -26.67 -15.44 10.74
CA GLN A 105 -25.32 -15.02 10.35
C GLN A 105 -25.06 -13.55 10.70
N MET A 106 -26.05 -12.68 10.53
CA MET A 106 -25.96 -11.28 10.97
C MET A 106 -25.83 -11.17 12.49
N GLU A 107 -26.59 -11.94 13.26
CA GLU A 107 -26.47 -11.96 14.72
C GLU A 107 -25.08 -12.41 15.19
N ARG A 108 -24.50 -13.42 14.54
CA ARG A 108 -23.14 -13.88 14.85
C ARG A 108 -22.07 -12.81 14.65
N TRP A 109 -22.21 -11.97 13.62
CA TRP A 109 -21.23 -10.92 13.34
C TRP A 109 -21.48 -9.63 14.10
N CYS A 110 -22.74 -9.28 14.27
CA CYS A 110 -23.12 -7.98 14.79
C CYS A 110 -23.52 -8.05 16.27
N GLY A 111 -23.66 -9.25 16.85
CA GLY A 111 -24.07 -9.44 18.24
C GLY A 111 -25.54 -9.11 18.53
N GLN A 112 -26.33 -8.79 17.50
CA GLN A 112 -27.75 -8.48 17.61
C GLN A 112 -28.51 -9.08 16.43
N ARG A 113 -29.66 -9.68 16.72
CA ARG A 113 -30.57 -10.16 15.68
C ARG A 113 -31.17 -8.97 14.90
N PRO A 114 -31.17 -9.01 13.55
CA PRO A 114 -31.75 -7.95 12.75
C PRO A 114 -33.27 -7.84 12.92
N ILE A 115 -33.78 -6.62 12.82
CA ILE A 115 -35.22 -6.35 12.70
C ILE A 115 -35.53 -6.13 11.21
N TRP A 116 -36.46 -6.92 10.69
CA TRP A 116 -36.82 -6.91 9.26
C TRP A 116 -37.92 -5.88 9.01
N SER A 117 -37.86 -5.15 7.90
CA SER A 117 -38.92 -4.23 7.49
C SER A 117 -39.18 -4.34 5.99
N SER A 118 -40.45 -4.38 5.61
CA SER A 118 -40.88 -4.25 4.21
C SER A 118 -41.03 -2.79 3.78
N SER A 119 -41.11 -1.86 4.74
CA SER A 119 -41.29 -0.44 4.47
C SER A 119 -40.03 0.11 3.82
N GLN A 120 -40.18 0.60 2.59
CA GLN A 120 -39.08 1.26 1.89
C GLN A 120 -38.74 2.55 2.64
N ILE A 121 -37.58 2.57 3.29
CA ILE A 121 -37.09 3.75 3.99
C ILE A 121 -36.48 4.67 2.94
N ALA A 122 -37.02 5.89 2.84
CA ALA A 122 -36.44 6.96 2.05
C ALA A 122 -35.09 7.35 2.68
N GLY A 123 -34.01 7.23 1.91
CA GLY A 123 -32.65 7.50 2.38
C GLY A 123 -31.60 7.21 1.31
N THR A 124 -30.45 7.87 1.43
CA THR A 124 -29.28 7.64 0.58
C THR A 124 -28.40 6.58 1.24
N PHE A 125 -28.00 5.58 0.46
CA PHE A 125 -27.13 4.47 0.90
C PHE A 125 -25.85 4.51 0.06
N PRO A 126 -24.90 5.40 0.39
CA PRO A 126 -23.74 5.66 -0.45
C PRO A 126 -22.68 4.55 -0.39
N HIS A 127 -22.79 3.64 0.57
CA HIS A 127 -21.83 2.56 0.78
C HIS A 127 -22.49 1.21 0.55
N ALA A 128 -21.73 0.27 -0.01
CA ALA A 128 -22.23 -1.08 -0.20
C ALA A 128 -21.14 -2.15 -0.07
N ILE A 129 -21.58 -3.34 0.30
CA ILE A 129 -20.84 -4.59 0.26
C ILE A 129 -21.56 -5.51 -0.73
N ARG A 130 -20.79 -6.08 -1.66
CA ARG A 130 -21.28 -7.13 -2.55
C ARG A 130 -21.08 -8.48 -1.88
N LEU A 131 -22.10 -9.32 -1.95
CA LEU A 131 -22.00 -10.73 -1.63
C LEU A 131 -21.80 -11.46 -2.96
N VAL A 132 -20.68 -12.16 -3.11
CA VAL A 132 -20.31 -12.86 -4.34
C VAL A 132 -19.97 -14.31 -4.05
N ARG A 133 -19.92 -15.16 -5.08
CA ARG A 133 -19.42 -16.53 -4.89
C ARG A 133 -17.87 -16.52 -4.87
N PRO A 134 -17.20 -17.17 -3.89
CA PRO A 134 -15.74 -17.14 -3.80
C PRO A 134 -15.01 -17.70 -5.03
N ASP A 135 -15.55 -18.75 -5.66
CA ASP A 135 -15.01 -19.39 -6.88
C ASP A 135 -15.32 -18.60 -8.17
N ARG A 136 -16.29 -17.67 -8.11
CA ARG A 136 -16.76 -16.86 -9.25
C ARG A 136 -17.12 -15.45 -8.75
N PRO A 137 -16.11 -14.58 -8.52
CA PRO A 137 -16.32 -13.26 -7.92
C PRO A 137 -17.21 -12.32 -8.76
N ASP A 138 -17.34 -12.58 -10.06
CA ASP A 138 -18.27 -11.85 -10.94
C ASP A 138 -19.74 -12.21 -10.69
N LYS A 139 -20.01 -13.39 -10.12
CA LYS A 139 -21.37 -13.82 -9.78
C LYS A 139 -21.80 -13.18 -8.47
N LEU A 140 -22.55 -12.08 -8.58
CA LEU A 140 -23.28 -11.47 -7.47
C LEU A 140 -24.29 -12.48 -6.91
N LEU A 141 -24.41 -12.52 -5.58
CA LEU A 141 -25.41 -13.26 -4.80
C LEU A 141 -26.24 -12.31 -3.92
N GLY A 142 -25.74 -11.10 -3.67
CA GLY A 142 -26.44 -10.11 -2.86
C GLY A 142 -25.72 -8.76 -2.86
N LEU A 143 -26.44 -7.73 -2.46
CA LEU A 143 -25.93 -6.38 -2.27
C LEU A 143 -26.46 -5.86 -0.94
N VAL A 144 -25.56 -5.42 -0.08
CA VAL A 144 -25.87 -4.83 1.22
C VAL A 144 -25.47 -3.37 1.15
N GLU A 145 -26.43 -2.46 1.12
CA GLU A 145 -26.23 -1.01 1.06
C GLU A 145 -26.55 -0.39 2.42
N PHE A 146 -25.75 0.58 2.85
CA PHE A 146 -25.86 1.19 4.18
C PHE A 146 -25.55 2.69 4.14
N ASP A 147 -26.09 3.40 5.13
CA ASP A 147 -25.73 4.79 5.40
C ASP A 147 -24.36 4.88 6.12
N ALA A 148 -23.92 6.10 6.42
CA ALA A 148 -22.64 6.34 7.10
C ALA A 148 -22.56 5.64 8.48
N GLY A 149 -23.67 5.61 9.23
CA GLY A 149 -23.72 4.95 10.53
C GLY A 149 -23.68 3.42 10.41
N GLY A 150 -24.35 2.86 9.40
CA GLY A 150 -24.27 1.45 9.05
C GLY A 150 -22.87 1.03 8.59
N LEU A 151 -22.14 1.90 7.89
CA LEU A 151 -20.73 1.67 7.53
C LEU A 151 -19.87 1.53 8.79
N GLU A 152 -19.98 2.46 9.74
CA GLU A 152 -19.23 2.42 11.00
C GLU A 152 -19.56 1.15 11.80
N LEU A 153 -20.84 0.78 11.86
CA LEU A 153 -21.28 -0.44 12.52
C LEU A 153 -20.67 -1.70 11.89
N ILE A 154 -20.78 -1.85 10.56
CA ILE A 154 -20.27 -3.03 9.85
C ILE A 154 -18.74 -3.11 9.98
N ALA A 155 -18.05 -1.97 9.90
CA ALA A 155 -16.60 -1.91 10.15
C ALA A 155 -16.27 -2.38 11.57
N GLY A 156 -17.02 -1.94 12.58
CA GLY A 156 -16.88 -2.42 13.95
C GLY A 156 -17.03 -3.94 14.07
N CYS A 157 -18.05 -4.52 13.42
CA CYS A 157 -18.25 -5.98 13.39
C CYS A 157 -17.09 -6.74 12.73
N CYS A 158 -16.51 -6.18 11.67
CA CYS A 158 -15.36 -6.75 10.99
C CYS A 158 -14.03 -6.56 11.73
N GLY A 159 -13.97 -5.75 12.78
CA GLY A 159 -12.73 -5.44 13.50
C GLY A 159 -12.00 -6.67 14.05
N ALA A 160 -12.77 -7.70 14.45
CA ALA A 160 -12.26 -8.97 14.98
C ALA A 160 -11.79 -9.96 13.90
N LEU A 161 -12.08 -9.71 12.62
CA LEU A 161 -11.58 -10.56 11.53
C LEU A 161 -10.05 -10.41 11.40
N PRO A 162 -9.33 -11.44 10.92
CA PRO A 162 -7.90 -11.34 10.66
C PRO A 162 -7.61 -10.26 9.62
N VAL A 163 -6.46 -9.58 9.76
CA VAL A 163 -5.96 -8.63 8.76
C VAL A 163 -5.62 -9.41 7.49
N MET A 164 -6.22 -9.02 6.38
CA MET A 164 -5.81 -9.48 5.05
C MET A 164 -4.68 -8.58 4.55
N CYS A 165 -3.44 -8.99 4.78
CA CYS A 165 -2.30 -8.37 4.11
C CYS A 165 -2.24 -8.90 2.68
N ALA A 166 -2.30 -8.01 1.68
CA ALA A 166 -1.82 -8.37 0.35
C ALA A 166 -0.38 -8.85 0.49
N VAL A 167 -0.07 -10.02 -0.07
CA VAL A 167 1.30 -10.54 -0.11
C VAL A 167 2.10 -9.58 -0.99
N THR A 168 2.86 -8.68 -0.36
CA THR A 168 3.73 -7.72 -1.06
C THR A 168 5.14 -8.24 -1.24
N ASP A 169 5.35 -9.54 -1.01
CA ASP A 169 6.64 -10.20 -1.05
C ASP A 169 7.36 -9.98 -2.38
N ASP A 170 6.62 -9.97 -3.50
CA ASP A 170 7.16 -9.77 -4.85
C ASP A 170 7.39 -8.31 -5.24
N LEU A 171 7.04 -7.35 -4.37
CA LEU A 171 7.23 -5.93 -4.65
C LEU A 171 8.72 -5.63 -4.83
N ALA A 172 9.10 -5.19 -6.02
CA ALA A 172 10.48 -4.84 -6.33
C ALA A 172 10.90 -3.56 -5.60
N ILE A 173 11.93 -3.68 -4.75
CA ILE A 173 12.55 -2.61 -3.99
C ILE A 173 13.94 -2.32 -4.57
N SER A 174 14.25 -1.04 -4.74
CA SER A 174 15.54 -0.57 -5.23
C SER A 174 16.36 0.06 -4.10
N LEU A 175 17.60 -0.39 -3.96
CA LEU A 175 18.58 0.09 -2.98
C LEU A 175 19.71 0.80 -3.73
N ASP A 176 19.95 2.07 -3.40
CA ASP A 176 21.08 2.82 -3.94
C ASP A 176 22.36 2.43 -3.17
N LEU A 177 23.48 2.27 -3.88
CA LEU A 177 24.78 1.87 -3.32
C LEU A 177 25.72 3.08 -3.26
N ILE A 178 25.83 3.69 -2.09
CA ILE A 178 26.61 4.92 -1.89
C ILE A 178 27.98 4.58 -1.30
N VAL A 179 29.06 4.97 -1.99
CA VAL A 179 30.45 4.76 -1.53
C VAL A 179 30.96 5.90 -0.67
N ALA A 180 30.56 7.13 -0.98
CA ALA A 180 31.00 8.32 -0.27
C ALA A 180 29.98 9.44 -0.45
N ARG A 181 30.05 10.42 0.45
CA ARG A 181 29.39 11.72 0.28
C ARG A 181 30.48 12.78 0.34
N VAL A 182 30.46 13.69 -0.62
CA VAL A 182 31.36 14.85 -0.65
C VAL A 182 30.53 16.13 -0.58
N SER A 183 31.09 17.19 -0.05
CA SER A 183 30.48 18.51 -0.08
C SER A 183 31.10 19.31 -1.22
N LEU A 184 30.28 19.81 -2.14
CA LEU A 184 30.71 20.75 -3.17
C LEU A 184 29.86 22.00 -3.07
N SER A 185 30.48 23.17 -3.16
CA SER A 185 29.74 24.42 -3.32
C SER A 185 28.99 24.44 -4.65
N LEU A 186 27.93 25.25 -4.73
CA LEU A 186 27.19 25.43 -5.99
C LEU A 186 28.12 25.90 -7.13
N ALA A 187 29.07 26.80 -6.83
CA ALA A 187 30.06 27.26 -7.81
C ALA A 187 30.96 26.12 -8.33
N GLU A 188 31.48 25.27 -7.44
CA GLU A 188 32.31 24.11 -7.82
C GLU A 188 31.51 23.11 -8.66
N LEU A 189 30.25 22.87 -8.30
CA LEU A 189 29.38 21.98 -9.05
C LEU A 189 29.10 22.53 -10.46
N GLN A 190 28.85 23.83 -10.60
CA GLN A 190 28.64 24.48 -11.89
C GLN A 190 29.90 24.50 -12.77
N ALA A 191 31.07 24.67 -12.15
CA ALA A 191 32.37 24.70 -12.83
C ALA A 191 32.86 23.31 -13.25
N LEU A 192 32.23 22.23 -12.79
CA LEU A 192 32.66 20.87 -13.05
C LEU A 192 32.69 20.55 -14.56
N THR A 193 33.78 19.95 -15.01
CA THR A 193 34.03 19.57 -16.41
C THR A 193 34.59 18.16 -16.53
N GLN A 194 34.52 17.60 -17.74
CA GLN A 194 35.12 16.31 -18.05
C GLN A 194 36.63 16.34 -17.80
N GLY A 195 37.13 15.33 -17.09
CA GLY A 195 38.53 15.20 -16.70
C GLY A 195 38.84 15.70 -15.29
N ASP A 196 37.96 16.50 -14.68
CA ASP A 196 38.13 16.93 -13.29
C ASP A 196 38.16 15.73 -12.34
N VAL A 197 38.93 15.86 -11.27
CA VAL A 197 39.02 14.82 -10.23
C VAL A 197 38.57 15.37 -8.89
N ILE A 198 37.49 14.80 -8.36
CA ILE A 198 37.00 15.11 -7.02
C ILE A 198 37.63 14.13 -6.04
N LEU A 199 38.41 14.64 -5.09
CA LEU A 199 39.05 13.80 -4.08
C LEU A 199 38.07 13.44 -2.97
N LEU A 200 38.05 12.17 -2.59
CA LEU A 200 37.25 11.69 -1.48
C LEU A 200 38.02 11.93 -0.16
N GLU A 201 37.31 12.34 0.88
CA GLU A 201 37.91 12.55 2.21
C GLU A 201 38.34 11.22 2.84
N VAL A 202 37.55 10.17 2.63
CA VAL A 202 37.82 8.81 3.08
C VAL A 202 37.94 7.90 1.87
N SER A 203 38.99 7.09 1.80
CA SER A 203 39.11 6.09 0.73
C SER A 203 38.06 5.00 0.93
N PRO A 204 37.16 4.78 -0.05
CA PRO A 204 36.17 3.71 0.05
C PRO A 204 36.80 2.33 -0.22
N ILE A 205 38.04 2.26 -0.72
CA ILE A 205 38.70 1.01 -1.10
C ILE A 205 39.80 0.69 -0.07
N ALA A 206 39.66 -0.43 0.63
CA ALA A 206 40.67 -0.93 1.55
C ALA A 206 41.94 -1.41 0.81
N CYS A 207 43.05 -1.57 1.53
CA CYS A 207 44.32 -2.06 0.97
C CYS A 207 44.20 -3.43 0.28
N GLU A 208 43.26 -4.25 0.74
CA GLU A 208 42.93 -5.58 0.19
C GLU A 208 42.01 -5.54 -1.05
N GLY A 209 41.60 -4.35 -1.52
CA GLY A 209 40.78 -4.17 -2.72
C GLY A 209 39.27 -4.15 -2.45
N ALA A 210 38.84 -4.43 -1.23
CA ALA A 210 37.43 -4.39 -0.83
C ALA A 210 36.89 -2.96 -0.78
N MET A 211 35.79 -2.70 -1.48
CA MET A 211 35.12 -1.39 -1.51
C MET A 211 33.99 -1.34 -0.48
N SER A 212 33.98 -0.34 0.39
CA SER A 212 32.92 -0.13 1.39
C SER A 212 31.76 0.67 0.81
N VAL A 213 30.53 0.21 1.03
CA VAL A 213 29.29 0.86 0.55
C VAL A 213 28.20 0.89 1.62
N LEU A 214 27.30 1.87 1.51
CA LEU A 214 26.06 1.96 2.27
C LEU A 214 24.86 1.72 1.34
N LEU A 215 23.96 0.82 1.76
CA LEU A 215 22.71 0.57 1.06
C LEU A 215 21.63 1.52 1.59
N TRP A 216 21.14 2.38 0.70
CA TRP A 216 20.13 3.39 1.00
C TRP A 216 18.76 3.02 0.46
N PHE A 217 17.73 3.12 1.31
CA PHE A 217 16.33 2.98 0.92
C PHE A 217 15.51 4.17 1.44
N SER A 218 14.73 4.79 0.55
CA SER A 218 13.78 5.87 0.88
C SER A 218 14.36 7.01 1.74
N GLY A 219 15.66 7.30 1.61
CA GLY A 219 16.34 8.38 2.34
C GLY A 219 16.91 7.98 3.70
N SER A 220 16.98 6.68 4.01
CA SER A 220 17.66 6.16 5.19
C SER A 220 18.71 5.12 4.80
N SER A 221 19.92 5.24 5.37
CA SER A 221 20.91 4.17 5.34
C SER A 221 20.41 3.01 6.20
N ARG A 222 20.42 1.80 5.66
CA ARG A 222 19.91 0.62 6.37
C ARG A 222 20.97 -0.44 6.59
N PHE A 223 21.92 -0.59 5.66
CA PHE A 223 22.95 -1.61 5.75
C PHE A 223 24.30 -1.08 5.31
N ARG A 224 25.36 -1.56 5.97
CA ARG A 224 26.74 -1.44 5.52
C ARG A 224 27.13 -2.73 4.82
N ALA A 225 27.81 -2.61 3.68
CA ALA A 225 28.27 -3.75 2.91
C ALA A 225 29.67 -3.50 2.34
N SER A 226 30.29 -4.56 1.85
CA SER A 226 31.54 -4.51 1.10
C SER A 226 31.37 -5.16 -0.27
N ILE A 227 31.97 -4.58 -1.30
CA ILE A 227 32.02 -5.09 -2.67
C ILE A 227 33.44 -5.57 -2.95
N MET A 228 33.56 -6.83 -3.39
CA MET A 228 34.81 -7.43 -3.85
C MET A 228 34.48 -8.46 -4.94
N ASP A 229 35.21 -8.43 -6.06
CA ASP A 229 35.01 -9.34 -7.21
C ASP A 229 33.55 -9.40 -7.72
N GLY A 230 32.89 -8.24 -7.81
CA GLY A 230 31.49 -8.12 -8.26
C GLY A 230 30.46 -8.65 -7.26
N ARG A 231 30.89 -9.07 -6.06
CA ARG A 231 30.02 -9.60 -5.01
C ARG A 231 29.87 -8.61 -3.87
N LEU A 232 28.64 -8.36 -3.47
CA LEU A 232 28.30 -7.54 -2.32
C LEU A 232 28.06 -8.41 -1.09
N THR A 233 28.80 -8.17 -0.01
CA THR A 233 28.64 -8.86 1.27
C THR A 233 28.09 -7.91 2.32
N VAL A 234 26.94 -8.25 2.92
CA VAL A 234 26.31 -7.44 3.98
C VAL A 234 27.10 -7.58 5.27
N LEU A 235 27.58 -6.47 5.82
CA LEU A 235 28.42 -6.46 7.02
C LEU A 235 27.63 -6.19 8.30
N SER A 236 26.71 -5.23 8.26
CA SER A 236 25.89 -4.88 9.43
C SER A 236 24.63 -4.11 9.02
N ALA A 237 23.62 -4.16 9.88
CA ALA A 237 22.56 -3.15 9.88
C ALA A 237 23.12 -1.85 10.46
N VAL A 238 22.65 -0.71 9.95
CA VAL A 238 23.02 0.62 10.48
C VAL A 238 21.97 1.03 11.51
N ASP A 239 22.33 0.99 12.79
CA ASP A 239 21.56 1.69 13.82
C ASP A 239 21.91 3.18 13.72
N ARG A 240 20.94 3.96 13.22
CA ARG A 240 20.93 5.44 13.12
C ARG A 240 22.30 6.11 13.31
N ILE A 241 22.96 6.41 12.19
CA ILE A 241 24.03 7.40 12.21
C ILE A 241 23.38 8.77 11.99
N MET A 242 23.36 9.55 13.07
CA MET A 242 23.27 11.01 12.99
C MET A 242 24.54 11.51 12.30
N ASP A 243 24.37 12.36 11.30
CA ASP A 243 25.35 13.42 11.04
C ASP A 243 24.58 14.72 10.79
N ARG A 244 24.89 15.70 11.64
CA ARG A 244 24.69 17.14 11.40
C ARG A 244 26.08 17.74 11.26
N PRO A 245 26.21 18.76 10.43
CA PRO A 245 26.40 20.08 11.02
C PRO A 245 25.33 21.06 10.56
N ASP A 246 25.00 22.00 11.44
CA ASP A 246 24.30 23.23 11.10
C ASP A 246 25.29 24.12 10.32
N SER A 247 24.96 24.48 9.07
CA SER A 247 25.67 25.52 8.32
C SER A 247 24.92 26.84 8.42
N LEU A 248 25.65 27.92 8.73
CA LEU A 248 25.14 29.30 8.70
C LEU A 248 24.62 29.65 7.29
N PRO A 249 23.62 30.56 7.17
CA PRO A 249 23.12 30.96 5.87
C PRO A 249 24.24 31.60 5.04
N PRO A 250 24.48 31.14 3.80
CA PRO A 250 25.51 31.71 2.95
C PRO A 250 25.11 33.13 2.51
N GLU A 251 26.09 34.02 2.40
CA GLU A 251 25.89 35.41 1.99
C GLU A 251 25.51 35.52 0.49
N THR A 252 25.72 34.45 -0.29
CA THR A 252 25.37 34.30 -1.72
C THR A 252 24.98 32.86 -2.06
N LEU A 253 24.18 32.64 -3.13
CA LEU A 253 23.75 31.29 -3.54
C LEU A 253 24.91 30.38 -3.97
N ASP A 254 25.98 30.97 -4.53
CA ASP A 254 27.14 30.24 -5.05
C ASP A 254 27.96 29.53 -3.97
N GLY A 255 27.89 30.03 -2.72
CA GLY A 255 28.54 29.45 -1.54
C GLY A 255 27.70 28.41 -0.80
N ILE A 256 26.57 27.97 -1.35
CA ILE A 256 25.78 26.88 -0.76
C ILE A 256 26.54 25.57 -0.92
N ASP A 257 26.94 24.96 0.20
CA ASP A 257 27.49 23.61 0.23
C ASP A 257 26.39 22.58 -0.04
N LEU A 258 26.56 21.81 -1.12
CA LEU A 258 25.65 20.77 -1.55
C LEU A 258 26.26 19.39 -1.27
N PRO A 259 25.57 18.52 -0.52
CA PRO A 259 25.99 17.14 -0.38
C PRO A 259 25.80 16.39 -1.71
N VAL A 260 26.89 15.85 -2.22
CA VAL A 260 26.95 15.05 -3.45
C VAL A 260 27.20 13.61 -3.04
N ASP A 261 26.21 12.75 -3.30
CA ASP A 261 26.33 11.31 -3.12
C ASP A 261 27.13 10.73 -4.31
N VAL A 262 28.20 10.01 -3.99
CA VAL A 262 28.97 9.20 -4.96
C VAL A 262 28.40 7.80 -4.92
N ASP A 263 27.71 7.42 -5.99
CA ASP A 263 26.93 6.20 -6.13
C ASP A 263 27.54 5.27 -7.17
N VAL A 264 27.59 3.96 -6.89
CA VAL A 264 28.17 2.95 -7.78
C VAL A 264 27.13 2.17 -8.59
N GLY A 265 25.85 2.40 -8.32
CA GLY A 265 24.74 1.70 -8.94
C GLY A 265 23.61 1.38 -7.96
N ARG A 266 22.69 0.53 -8.43
CA ARG A 266 21.48 0.17 -7.71
C ARG A 266 21.29 -1.33 -7.70
N LEU A 267 20.90 -1.85 -6.55
CA LEU A 267 20.49 -3.25 -6.39
C LEU A 267 18.97 -3.32 -6.29
N THR A 268 18.35 -4.11 -7.17
CA THR A 268 16.89 -4.36 -7.13
C THR A 268 16.62 -5.77 -6.61
N MET A 269 15.74 -5.89 -5.62
CA MET A 269 15.32 -7.16 -5.03
C MET A 269 13.86 -7.10 -4.58
N SER A 270 13.22 -8.24 -4.39
CA SER A 270 11.87 -8.33 -3.85
C SER A 270 11.82 -7.90 -2.37
N LEU A 271 10.67 -7.43 -1.89
CA LEU A 271 10.48 -7.07 -0.47
C LEU A 271 10.72 -8.27 0.44
N LYS A 272 10.41 -9.48 -0.01
CA LYS A 272 10.74 -10.72 0.69
C LYS A 272 12.25 -10.91 0.86
N GLN A 273 13.01 -10.80 -0.22
CA GLN A 273 14.48 -10.90 -0.17
C GLN A 273 15.09 -9.84 0.75
N LEU A 274 14.54 -8.62 0.74
CA LEU A 274 14.98 -7.56 1.65
C LEU A 274 14.72 -7.90 3.13
N ARG A 275 13.60 -8.55 3.45
CA ARG A 275 13.30 -9.00 4.83
C ARG A 275 14.20 -10.14 5.29
N GLU A 276 14.64 -10.97 4.36
CA GLU A 276 15.55 -12.09 4.60
C GLU A 276 17.02 -11.64 4.61
N LEU A 277 17.31 -10.37 4.34
CA LEU A 277 18.67 -9.85 4.25
C LEU A 277 19.41 -9.98 5.60
N ALA A 278 20.51 -10.73 5.61
CA ALA A 278 21.26 -11.04 6.83
C ALA A 278 22.73 -10.68 6.73
N VAL A 279 23.37 -10.44 7.89
CA VAL A 279 24.82 -10.26 7.97
C VAL A 279 25.54 -11.50 7.44
N GLY A 280 26.58 -11.28 6.62
CA GLY A 280 27.34 -12.31 5.94
C GLY A 280 26.72 -12.78 4.62
N GLN A 281 25.52 -12.32 4.27
CA GLN A 281 24.90 -12.67 2.99
C GLN A 281 25.65 -12.02 1.83
N VAL A 282 25.87 -12.82 0.78
CA VAL A 282 26.56 -12.41 -0.45
C VAL A 282 25.55 -12.30 -1.59
N LEU A 283 25.57 -11.18 -2.30
CA LEU A 283 24.69 -10.85 -3.42
C LEU A 283 25.53 -10.59 -4.66
N ASP A 284 25.05 -11.02 -5.83
CA ASP A 284 25.64 -10.65 -7.12
C ASP A 284 25.16 -9.26 -7.53
N LEU A 285 26.08 -8.37 -7.88
CA LEU A 285 25.77 -7.01 -8.30
C LEU A 285 25.33 -6.93 -9.76
N GLY A 286 25.84 -7.83 -10.61
CA GLY A 286 25.57 -7.78 -12.06
C GLY A 286 26.18 -6.58 -12.81
N PHE A 287 27.03 -5.77 -12.17
CA PHE A 287 27.77 -4.66 -12.78
C PHE A 287 29.11 -4.42 -12.08
N ASP A 288 30.02 -3.71 -12.76
CA ASP A 288 31.31 -3.29 -12.18
C ASP A 288 31.14 -1.97 -11.41
N ALA A 289 31.26 -2.05 -10.08
CA ALA A 289 31.11 -0.91 -9.19
C ALA A 289 32.25 0.13 -9.31
N THR A 290 33.39 -0.22 -9.92
CA THR A 290 34.54 0.69 -10.04
C THR A 290 34.41 1.68 -11.19
N THR A 291 33.74 1.27 -12.28
CA THR A 291 33.54 2.07 -13.49
C THR A 291 32.15 2.70 -13.58
N ASN A 292 31.20 2.27 -12.75
CA ASN A 292 29.81 2.72 -12.78
C ASN A 292 29.54 3.84 -11.75
N ILE A 293 30.41 4.85 -11.68
CA ILE A 293 30.25 5.93 -10.71
C ILE A 293 29.31 7.00 -11.24
N THR A 294 28.32 7.37 -10.44
CA THR A 294 27.45 8.52 -10.67
C THR A 294 27.52 9.47 -9.48
N LEU A 295 27.59 10.76 -9.78
CA LEU A 295 27.46 11.80 -8.77
C LEU A 295 26.00 12.25 -8.76
N ARG A 296 25.40 12.28 -7.56
CA ARG A 296 24.02 12.66 -7.37
C ARG A 296 23.86 13.75 -6.32
N VAL A 297 23.16 14.81 -6.68
CA VAL A 297 22.70 15.84 -5.74
C VAL A 297 21.19 15.71 -5.63
N ASN A 298 20.67 15.59 -4.40
CA ASN A 298 19.23 15.38 -4.17
C ASN A 298 18.63 14.25 -5.04
N ARG A 299 19.38 13.16 -5.23
CA ARG A 299 19.07 11.99 -6.09
C ARG A 299 19.05 12.23 -7.60
N GLN A 300 19.28 13.45 -8.07
CA GLN A 300 19.42 13.74 -9.49
C GLN A 300 20.87 13.51 -9.93
N THR A 301 21.06 12.81 -11.04
CA THR A 301 22.41 12.58 -11.57
C THR A 301 22.95 13.87 -12.17
N VAL A 302 24.06 14.35 -11.62
CA VAL A 302 24.72 15.59 -12.07
C VAL A 302 25.97 15.31 -12.90
N ALA A 303 26.60 14.15 -12.72
CA ALA A 303 27.75 13.70 -13.51
C ALA A 303 27.91 12.18 -13.44
N ALA A 304 28.65 11.63 -14.39
CA ALA A 304 29.15 10.27 -14.39
C ALA A 304 30.69 10.26 -14.38
N GLY A 305 31.28 9.25 -13.77
CA GLY A 305 32.72 9.15 -13.58
C GLY A 305 33.20 7.73 -13.32
N GLU A 306 34.46 7.64 -12.92
CA GLU A 306 35.08 6.40 -12.48
C GLU A 306 35.99 6.66 -11.28
N LEU A 307 36.21 5.63 -10.46
CA LEU A 307 37.15 5.74 -9.35
C LEU A 307 38.59 5.71 -9.85
N VAL A 308 39.37 6.67 -9.38
CA VAL A 308 40.81 6.79 -9.67
C VAL A 308 41.61 6.87 -8.38
N ARG A 309 42.87 6.42 -8.44
CA ARG A 309 43.82 6.53 -7.33
C ARG A 309 44.87 7.56 -7.67
N ILE A 310 45.07 8.53 -6.77
CA ILE A 310 46.09 9.56 -6.88
C ILE A 310 46.94 9.48 -5.61
N ALA A 311 48.16 8.96 -5.77
CA ALA A 311 49.03 8.60 -4.64
C ALA A 311 48.29 7.69 -3.64
N ASP A 312 48.13 8.13 -2.40
CA ASP A 312 47.44 7.44 -1.30
C ASP A 312 45.94 7.78 -1.20
N ARG A 313 45.43 8.68 -2.04
CA ARG A 313 44.04 9.14 -2.03
C ARG A 313 43.21 8.51 -3.14
N THR A 314 41.91 8.35 -2.87
CA THR A 314 40.93 7.96 -3.89
C THR A 314 40.18 9.20 -4.35
N GLY A 315 39.94 9.31 -5.65
CA GLY A 315 39.11 10.35 -6.24
C GLY A 315 38.14 9.78 -7.26
N VAL A 316 37.24 10.62 -7.73
CA VAL A 316 36.33 10.33 -8.83
C VAL A 316 36.74 11.21 -10.00
N ARG A 317 37.15 10.59 -11.12
CA ARG A 317 37.40 11.31 -12.37
C ARG A 317 36.08 11.47 -13.12
N ILE A 318 35.75 12.70 -13.48
CA ILE A 318 34.54 13.03 -14.24
C ILE A 318 34.73 12.61 -15.69
N LEU A 319 33.81 11.78 -16.18
CA LEU A 319 33.77 11.32 -17.57
C LEU A 319 32.73 12.08 -18.38
N ASP A 320 31.64 12.49 -17.74
CA ASP A 320 30.51 13.17 -18.38
C ASP A 320 29.78 14.05 -17.36
N VAL A 321 29.42 15.28 -17.74
CA VAL A 321 28.68 16.22 -16.89
C VAL A 321 27.27 16.33 -17.44
N ARG A 322 26.27 16.16 -16.56
CA ARG A 322 24.84 16.09 -16.90
C ARG A 322 24.02 17.24 -16.32
N LEU A 323 24.68 18.29 -15.85
CA LEU A 323 24.03 19.52 -15.43
C LEU A 323 23.53 20.28 -16.66
N GLU A 324 22.24 20.63 -16.67
CA GLU A 324 21.73 21.59 -17.65
C GLU A 324 22.35 22.96 -17.38
N ARG A 325 23.12 23.47 -18.34
CA ARG A 325 23.69 24.82 -18.27
C ARG A 325 22.72 25.78 -18.92
N ALA A 326 22.38 26.86 -18.22
CA ALA A 326 21.69 27.99 -18.86
C ALA A 326 22.65 28.64 -19.87
N GLU A 327 22.20 28.79 -21.11
CA GLU A 327 22.90 29.54 -22.16
C GLU A 327 22.95 31.04 -21.87
#